data_AF-A0A1E8D092-F1
#
_entry.id   AF-A0A1E8D092-F1
#
_cell.length_a   1.000
_cell.length_b   1.000
_cell.length_c   1.000
_cell.angle_alpha   90.00
_cell.angle_beta   90.00
_cell.angle_gamma   90.00
#
_symmetry.space_group_name_H-M   'P 1'
#
loop_
_entity.id
_entity.type
_entity.pdbx_description
1 polymer ?
#
loop_
_entity_poly.entity_id
_entity_poly.type
_entity_poly.pdbx_seq_one_letter_code
_entity_poly.pdbx_strand_id
1 'polypeptide(L)'
;MSTHTDTDERAFQEASAELDALADSPGGGAEGLDRASCSPAVVYLAQVGMGAAARGCSAQGWRAEVTKSRGPEGVRQLVEAEECMRHSGLWPWD
;
A
#
# COMPACT_ATOMS: atom_id res chain seq x y z
N MET A 1 4.45 20.77 -15.64
CA MET A 1 4.91 19.37 -15.59
C MET A 1 4.67 18.82 -14.19
N SER A 2 3.40 18.64 -13.77
CA SER A 2 3.04 18.28 -12.39
C SER A 2 2.01 17.15 -12.30
N THR A 3 1.67 16.51 -13.42
CA THR A 3 0.54 15.56 -13.49
C THR A 3 0.84 14.21 -12.87
N HIS A 4 2.11 13.80 -12.81
CA HIS A 4 2.47 12.46 -12.34
C HIS A 4 2.33 12.33 -10.81
N THR A 5 2.87 13.29 -10.06
CA THR A 5 2.81 13.30 -8.58
C THR A 5 1.39 13.50 -8.07
N ASP A 6 0.60 14.35 -8.72
CA ASP A 6 -0.83 14.56 -8.39
C ASP A 6 -1.66 13.29 -8.59
N THR A 7 -1.37 12.53 -9.66
CA THR A 7 -2.03 11.26 -9.93
C THR A 7 -1.67 10.20 -8.87
N ASP A 8 -0.39 10.12 -8.50
CA ASP A 8 0.10 9.18 -7.50
C ASP A 8 -0.49 9.46 -6.11
N GLU A 9 -0.57 10.73 -5.70
CA GLU A 9 -1.16 11.14 -4.42
C GLU A 9 -2.63 10.78 -4.34
N ARG A 10 -3.42 11.11 -5.37
CA ARG A 10 -4.85 10.78 -5.39
C ARG A 10 -5.09 9.27 -5.37
N ALA A 11 -4.34 8.52 -6.18
CA ALA A 11 -4.45 7.06 -6.21
C ALA A 11 -4.12 6.43 -4.86
N PHE A 12 -3.10 6.95 -4.16
CA PHE A 12 -2.75 6.51 -2.80
C PHE A 12 -3.85 6.83 -1.78
N GLN A 13 -4.37 8.06 -1.78
CA GLN A 13 -5.41 8.50 -0.85
C GLN A 13 -6.70 7.69 -1.01
N GLU A 14 -7.13 7.44 -2.24
CA GLU A 14 -8.31 6.62 -2.53
C GLU A 14 -8.12 5.18 -2.06
N ALA A 15 -6.96 4.57 -2.36
CA ALA A 15 -6.66 3.20 -1.92
C ALA A 15 -6.61 3.08 -0.39
N SER A 16 -5.98 4.05 0.30
CA SER A 16 -5.93 4.10 1.76
C SER A 16 -7.32 4.24 2.37
N ALA A 17 -8.15 5.15 1.84
CA ALA A 17 -9.48 5.40 2.37
C ALA A 17 -10.41 4.18 2.21
N GLU A 18 -10.33 3.46 1.10
CA GLU A 18 -11.10 2.23 0.90
C GLU A 18 -10.69 1.14 1.89
N LEU A 19 -9.39 0.99 2.14
CA LEU A 19 -8.90 0.01 3.11
C LEU A 19 -9.28 0.35 4.54
N ASP A 20 -9.22 1.62 4.92
CA ASP A 20 -9.68 2.06 6.24
C ASP A 20 -11.19 1.82 6.40
N ALA A 21 -11.99 2.10 5.36
CA ALA A 21 -13.43 1.83 5.37
C ALA A 21 -13.76 0.32 5.45
N LEU A 22 -12.95 -0.54 4.82
CA LEU A 22 -13.07 -1.99 4.91
C LEU A 22 -12.64 -2.51 6.30
N ALA A 23 -11.61 -1.94 6.90
CA ALA A 23 -11.15 -2.29 8.24
C ALA A 23 -12.18 -1.92 9.32
N ASP A 24 -12.90 -0.80 9.14
CA ASP A 24 -14.00 -0.38 10.01
C ASP A 24 -15.30 -1.19 9.78
N SER A 25 -15.37 -1.98 8.71
CA SER A 25 -16.52 -2.84 8.40
C SER A 25 -16.33 -4.23 9.02
N PRO A 26 -17.28 -4.73 9.85
CA PRO A 26 -17.19 -6.05 10.45
C PRO A 26 -17.37 -7.13 9.37
N GLY A 27 -16.26 -7.60 8.80
CA GLY A 27 -16.22 -8.63 7.75
C GLY A 27 -15.34 -8.31 6.53
N GLY A 28 -14.75 -7.11 6.44
CA GLY A 28 -13.94 -6.67 5.31
C GLY A 28 -12.44 -6.99 5.44
N GLY A 29 -12.07 -8.24 5.69
CA GLY A 29 -10.66 -8.66 5.60
C GLY A 29 -10.30 -9.00 4.15
N ALA A 30 -9.30 -8.35 3.58
CA ALA A 30 -8.87 -8.65 2.21
C ALA A 30 -8.22 -10.06 2.15
N GLU A 31 -8.97 -11.01 1.59
CA GLU A 31 -8.56 -12.41 1.44
C GLU A 31 -7.23 -12.52 0.66
N GLY A 32 -6.21 -13.11 1.28
CA GLY A 32 -4.95 -13.47 0.61
C GLY A 32 -3.68 -13.04 1.36
N LEU A 33 -3.73 -11.93 2.10
CA LEU A 33 -2.62 -11.49 2.95
C LEU A 33 -2.65 -12.11 4.35
N ASP A 34 -3.76 -12.71 4.76
CA ASP A 34 -3.88 -13.51 6.00
C ASP A 34 -2.92 -14.71 6.02
N ARG A 35 -2.39 -15.10 4.85
CA ARG A 35 -1.40 -16.18 4.68
C ARG A 35 0.04 -15.68 4.63
N ALA A 36 0.27 -14.38 4.44
CA ALA A 36 1.61 -13.83 4.49
C ALA A 36 1.99 -13.67 5.97
N SER A 37 3.12 -14.24 6.40
CA SER A 37 3.63 -14.12 7.79
C SER A 37 4.05 -12.70 8.20
N CYS A 38 3.57 -11.69 7.49
CA CYS A 38 3.96 -10.30 7.63
C CYS A 38 3.16 -9.65 8.77
N SER A 39 3.75 -8.67 9.44
CA SER A 39 3.06 -7.97 10.52
C SER A 39 1.82 -7.25 10.00
N PRO A 40 0.78 -7.01 10.82
CA PRO A 40 -0.44 -6.34 10.37
C PRO A 40 -0.20 -4.98 9.71
N ALA A 41 0.76 -4.21 10.21
CA ALA A 41 1.14 -2.92 9.62
C ALA A 41 1.75 -3.08 8.20
N VAL A 42 2.51 -4.15 8.00
CA VAL A 42 3.12 -4.51 6.71
C VAL A 42 2.06 -5.00 5.72
N VAL A 43 1.10 -5.81 6.19
CA VAL A 43 -0.06 -6.26 5.41
C VAL A 43 -0.89 -5.06 4.93
N TYR A 44 -1.18 -4.10 5.82
CA TYR A 44 -1.91 -2.88 5.45
C TYR A 44 -1.18 -2.12 4.33
N LEU A 45 0.13 -1.88 4.47
CA LEU A 45 0.89 -1.15 3.45
C LEU A 45 0.94 -1.89 2.10
N ALA A 46 1.01 -3.23 2.14
CA ALA A 46 0.93 -4.05 0.94
C ALA A 46 -0.43 -3.91 0.24
N GLN A 47 -1.54 -3.92 1.00
CA GLN A 47 -2.88 -3.71 0.46
C GLN A 47 -3.02 -2.32 -0.17
N VAL A 48 -2.57 -1.27 0.54
CA VAL A 48 -2.59 0.11 0.01
C VAL A 48 -1.78 0.19 -1.27
N GLY A 49 -0.61 -0.47 -1.31
CA GLY A 49 0.22 -0.56 -2.50
C GLY A 49 -0.49 -1.21 -3.69
N MET A 50 -1.13 -2.36 -3.47
CA MET A 50 -1.90 -3.06 -4.51
C MET A 50 -3.08 -2.22 -5.04
N GLY A 51 -3.83 -1.58 -4.13
CA GLY A 51 -4.93 -0.67 -4.50
C GLY A 51 -4.43 0.55 -5.28
N ALA A 52 -3.32 1.14 -4.86
CA ALA A 52 -2.71 2.27 -5.55
C ALA A 52 -2.20 1.87 -6.94
N ALA A 53 -1.55 0.71 -7.08
CA ALA A 53 -1.09 0.17 -8.36
C ALA A 53 -2.25 -0.01 -9.36
N ALA A 54 -3.37 -0.61 -8.91
CA ALA A 54 -4.56 -0.79 -9.72
C ALA A 54 -5.16 0.54 -10.22
N ARG A 55 -4.90 1.64 -9.52
CA ARG A 55 -5.31 3.02 -9.88
C ARG A 55 -4.27 3.78 -10.71
N GLY A 56 -3.18 3.12 -11.10
CA GLY A 56 -2.11 3.72 -11.91
C GLY A 56 -1.07 4.49 -11.10
N CYS A 57 -1.06 4.36 -9.77
CA CYS A 57 0.04 4.87 -8.95
C CYS A 57 1.33 4.15 -9.32
N SER A 58 2.44 4.88 -9.44
CA SER A 58 3.75 4.31 -9.61
C SER A 58 4.30 3.74 -8.29
N ALA A 59 5.19 2.74 -8.36
CA ALA A 59 5.88 2.25 -7.17
C ALA A 59 6.65 3.36 -6.43
N GLN A 60 7.20 4.34 -7.17
CA GLN A 60 7.88 5.50 -6.57
C GLN A 60 6.90 6.45 -5.88
N GLY A 61 5.74 6.69 -6.49
CA GLY A 61 4.66 7.48 -5.92
C GLY A 61 4.14 6.90 -4.61
N TRP A 62 3.86 5.60 -4.59
CA TRP A 62 3.46 4.89 -3.38
C TRP A 62 4.49 5.03 -2.24
N ARG A 63 5.78 4.80 -2.52
CA ARG A 63 6.85 4.98 -1.53
C ARG A 63 6.93 6.39 -0.96
N ALA A 64 6.80 7.39 -1.84
CA ALA A 64 6.84 8.80 -1.45
C ALA A 64 5.68 9.15 -0.52
N GLU A 65 4.46 8.72 -0.85
CA GLU A 65 3.27 9.00 -0.03
C GLU A 65 3.28 8.23 1.30
N VAL A 66 3.75 6.98 1.34
CA VAL A 66 3.93 6.24 2.60
C VAL A 66 4.94 6.96 3.50
N THR A 67 6.07 7.39 2.95
CA THR A 67 7.12 8.09 3.71
C THR A 67 6.62 9.42 4.26
N LYS A 68 5.86 10.17 3.45
CA LYS A 68 5.27 11.47 3.82
C LYS A 68 4.19 11.33 4.88
N SER A 69 3.32 10.33 4.78
CA SER A 69 2.17 10.14 5.69
C SER A 69 2.54 9.53 7.05
N ARG A 70 3.54 8.64 7.08
CA ARG A 70 3.90 7.87 8.30
C ARG A 70 5.24 8.23 8.93
N GLY A 71 6.02 9.10 8.29
CA GLY A 71 7.32 9.53 8.80
C GLY A 71 8.35 8.40 8.88
N PRO A 72 9.39 8.52 9.74
CA PRO A 72 10.53 7.60 9.76
C PRO A 72 10.19 6.13 10.04
N GLU A 73 9.19 5.86 10.88
CA GLU A 73 8.74 4.49 11.20
C GLU A 73 8.06 3.84 9.99
N GLY A 74 7.36 4.64 9.16
CA GLY A 74 6.74 4.18 7.92
C GLY A 74 7.76 3.68 6.90
N VAL A 75 8.99 4.19 6.91
CA VAL A 75 10.05 3.75 5.99
C VAL A 75 10.48 2.32 6.27
N ARG A 76 10.61 1.92 7.54
CA ARG A 76 10.95 0.53 7.89
C ARG A 76 9.83 -0.42 7.47
N GLN A 77 8.58 -0.08 7.78
CA GLN A 77 7.41 -0.88 7.43
C GLN A 77 7.22 -0.97 5.90
N LEU A 78 7.57 0.08 5.16
CA LEU A 78 7.58 0.11 3.71
C LEU A 78 8.55 -0.91 3.12
N VAL A 79 9.79 -0.96 3.64
CA VAL A 79 10.80 -1.95 3.20
C VAL A 79 10.30 -3.37 3.46
N GLU A 80 9.79 -3.63 4.67
CA GLU A 80 9.23 -4.94 5.01
C GLU A 80 8.02 -5.31 4.12
N ALA A 81 7.17 -4.34 3.75
CA ALA A 81 6.03 -4.55 2.85
C ALA A 81 6.48 -4.89 1.43
N GLU A 82 7.50 -4.20 0.93
CA GLU A 82 8.09 -4.52 -0.37
C GLU A 82 8.67 -5.94 -0.40
N GLU A 83 9.45 -6.32 0.61
CA GLU A 83 10.01 -7.66 0.72
C GLU A 83 8.92 -8.73 0.83
N CYS A 84 7.90 -8.47 1.67
CA CYS A 84 6.75 -9.34 1.84
C CYS A 84 6.01 -9.58 0.52
N MET A 85 5.69 -8.50 -0.21
CA MET A 85 5.00 -8.58 -1.51
C MET A 85 5.84 -9.32 -2.53
N ARG A 86 7.14 -9.02 -2.64
CA ARG A 86 8.04 -9.69 -3.60
C ARG A 86 8.19 -11.18 -3.31
N HIS A 87 8.45 -11.56 -2.05
CA HIS A 87 8.57 -12.97 -1.68
C HIS A 87 7.27 -13.75 -1.88
N SER A 88 6.12 -13.07 -1.74
CA SER A 88 4.80 -13.68 -1.95
C SER A 88 4.34 -13.65 -3.41
N GLY A 89 5.10 -13.06 -4.33
CA GLY A 89 4.70 -12.88 -5.73
C GLY A 89 3.53 -11.90 -5.91
N LEU A 90 3.32 -11.00 -4.95
CA LEU A 90 2.25 -9.99 -4.92
C LEU A 90 2.75 -8.59 -5.27
N TRP A 91 3.96 -8.46 -5.83
CA TRP A 91 4.49 -7.17 -6.26
C TRP A 91 3.69 -6.68 -7.49
N PRO A 92 3.00 -5.52 -7.42
CA PRO A 92 2.03 -5.17 -8.46
C PRO A 92 2.61 -4.27 -9.58
N TRP A 93 3.89 -3.92 -9.53
CA TRP A 93 4.55 -3.01 -10.48
C TRP A 93 5.71 -3.68 -11.22
N ASP A 94 5.43 -4.82 -11.86
CA ASP A 94 6.39 -5.49 -12.75
C ASP A 94 6.92 -4.58 -13.88
#